data_AF-A0A6G7T5T9-F1
#
_entry.id   AF-A0A6G7T5T9-F1
#
_cell.length_a   1.000
_cell.length_b   1.000
_cell.length_c   1.000
_cell.angle_alpha   90.00
_cell.angle_beta   90.00
_cell.angle_gamma   90.00
#
_symmetry.space_group_name_H-M   'P 1'
#
loop_
_entity.id
_entity.type
_entity.pdbx_description
1 polymer ?
#
loop_
_entity_poly.entity_id
_entity_poly.type
_entity_poly.pdbx_seq_one_letter_code
_entity_poly.pdbx_strand_id
1 'polypeptide(L)'
;MTPAPPQRRTCQNCNNPFLQPARPGRPSTMCSEDCKRAARRKNGAPPDLTRAETDMNETAENLNHIARNLLAAVQDRAPSAHLLHHITVLHRLIDDAEAAAVRRGRMQGNTWDTLAKPVGLSPERLRKRWTEAKLTRRLDTRRTAREAPKTPPQETRLPMNGAPPSTATPQPPTQTPAQQLASAFSHLQRESGQTLKETAASSDVSPSYLSRILSGERTPTWTVAARLTHTYNANLEEIHDLWQAAQRPPDTEPPIQPPAPQHHNAAKRRFQVALRALYLAADRPTLYALRSATGNTLTITTIGSALNGSTVPNWPTTSRLITVLHGCPADLRPLWHAAYQPDDQGPHLPAGAFG
;
A
#
# COMPACT_ATOMS: atom_id res chain seq x y z
N MET A 1 18.92 -59.49 39.91
CA MET A 1 18.76 -58.90 38.56
C MET A 1 20.07 -58.23 38.19
N THR A 2 20.82 -58.80 37.26
CA THR A 2 22.10 -58.26 36.78
C THR A 2 21.82 -57.00 35.94
N PRO A 3 22.44 -55.84 36.22
CA PRO A 3 22.24 -54.66 35.39
C PRO A 3 22.75 -54.94 33.97
N ALA A 4 21.90 -54.66 32.98
CA ALA A 4 22.26 -54.85 31.57
C ALA A 4 23.49 -53.99 31.20
N PRO A 5 24.39 -54.49 30.35
CA PRO A 5 25.62 -53.81 30.01
C PRO A 5 25.35 -52.46 29.30
N PRO A 6 26.18 -51.43 29.54
CA PRO A 6 26.03 -50.14 28.87
C PRO A 6 26.21 -50.27 27.36
N GLN A 7 25.34 -49.62 26.59
CA GLN A 7 25.37 -49.67 25.13
C GLN A 7 26.17 -48.49 24.57
N ARG A 8 27.06 -48.74 23.60
CA ARG A 8 27.71 -47.69 22.81
C ARG A 8 26.75 -47.17 21.75
N ARG A 9 26.59 -45.84 21.69
CA ARG A 9 25.77 -45.16 20.69
C ARG A 9 26.49 -43.93 20.16
N THR A 10 26.13 -43.47 18.97
CA THR A 10 26.65 -42.25 18.35
C THR A 10 25.71 -41.08 18.58
N CYS A 11 26.25 -39.93 19.00
CA CYS A 11 25.47 -38.72 19.22
C CYS A 11 25.00 -38.12 17.89
N GLN A 12 23.70 -37.84 17.73
CA GLN A 12 23.15 -37.26 16.49
C GLN A 12 23.60 -35.82 16.21
N ASN A 13 24.19 -35.10 17.18
CA ASN A 13 24.61 -33.71 17.00
C ASN A 13 26.11 -33.55 16.68
N CYS A 14 26.97 -34.28 17.39
CA CYS A 14 28.42 -34.16 17.28
C CYS A 14 29.11 -35.41 16.72
N ASN A 15 28.35 -36.46 16.40
CA ASN A 15 28.85 -37.76 15.92
C ASN A 15 29.83 -38.49 16.84
N ASN A 16 30.05 -38.02 18.07
CA ASN A 16 30.92 -38.71 19.02
C ASN A 16 30.22 -39.95 19.61
N PRO A 17 30.95 -41.06 19.78
CA PRO A 17 30.44 -42.23 20.50
C PRO A 17 30.30 -41.92 22.00
N PHE A 18 29.22 -42.38 22.63
CA PHE A 18 28.99 -42.28 24.06
C PHE A 18 28.39 -43.58 24.62
N LEU A 19 28.62 -43.80 25.91
CA LEU A 19 28.09 -44.96 26.64
C LEU A 19 26.79 -44.57 27.31
N GLN A 20 25.73 -45.32 27.02
CA GLN A 20 24.44 -45.11 27.65
C GLN A 20 24.22 -46.16 28.75
N PRO A 21 23.92 -45.74 30.00
CA PRO A 21 23.56 -46.67 31.05
C PRO A 21 22.22 -47.34 30.72
N ALA A 22 22.12 -48.66 30.94
CA ALA A 22 20.90 -49.42 30.74
C ALA A 22 19.89 -49.07 31.84
N ARG A 23 19.13 -47.99 31.64
CA ARG A 23 18.02 -47.57 32.49
C ARG A 23 16.70 -47.85 31.78
N PRO A 24 15.65 -48.27 32.50
CA PRO A 24 14.31 -48.37 31.92
C PRO A 24 13.84 -46.98 31.45
N GLY A 25 13.51 -46.85 30.16
CA GLY A 25 13.06 -45.60 29.54
C GLY A 25 13.55 -45.41 28.11
N ARG A 26 13.03 -44.36 27.44
CA ARG A 26 13.43 -44.02 26.07
C ARG A 26 14.93 -43.68 26.03
N PRO A 27 15.72 -44.32 25.15
CA PRO A 27 17.15 -44.09 25.14
C PRO A 27 17.51 -42.70 24.64
N SER A 28 18.54 -42.08 25.23
CA SER A 28 19.04 -40.77 24.80
C SER A 28 19.68 -40.89 23.42
N THR A 29 19.34 -39.99 22.50
CA THR A 29 20.00 -39.85 21.20
C THR A 29 21.22 -38.92 21.22
N MET A 30 21.49 -38.31 22.38
CA MET A 30 22.54 -37.31 22.57
C MET A 30 23.49 -37.68 23.69
N CYS A 31 24.77 -37.35 23.51
CA CYS A 31 25.83 -37.64 24.48
C CYS A 31 25.81 -36.73 25.72
N SER A 32 25.31 -35.49 25.60
CA SER A 32 25.30 -34.51 26.69
C SER A 32 24.11 -33.55 26.59
N GLU A 33 23.80 -32.88 27.71
CA GLU A 33 22.82 -31.79 27.73
C GLU A 33 23.23 -30.64 26.80
N ASP A 34 24.52 -30.39 26.63
CA ASP A 34 25.02 -29.38 25.69
C ASP A 34 24.75 -29.77 24.24
N CYS A 35 24.91 -31.06 23.89
CA CYS A 35 24.53 -31.55 22.57
C CYS A 35 23.01 -31.54 22.36
N LYS A 36 22.22 -31.78 23.41
CA LYS A 36 20.75 -31.60 23.34
C LYS A 36 20.38 -30.14 23.09
N ARG A 37 21.01 -29.19 23.78
CA ARG A 37 20.78 -27.74 23.56
C ARG A 37 21.25 -27.29 22.17
N ALA A 38 22.42 -27.74 21.73
CA ALA A 38 22.98 -27.39 20.43
C ALA A 38 22.15 -27.94 19.27
N ALA A 39 21.63 -29.16 19.36
CA ALA A 39 20.73 -29.69 18.33
C ALA A 39 19.38 -28.99 18.29
N ARG A 40 18.84 -28.59 19.45
CA ARG A 40 17.63 -27.73 19.49
C ARG A 40 17.86 -26.39 18.80
N ARG A 41 19.09 -25.84 18.87
CA ARG A 41 19.49 -24.61 18.16
C ARG A 41 19.71 -24.84 16.65
N LYS A 42 20.31 -25.96 16.25
CA LYS A 42 20.57 -26.31 14.83
C LYS A 42 19.29 -26.62 14.05
N ASN A 43 18.25 -27.15 14.69
CA ASN A 43 17.02 -27.59 14.01
C ASN A 43 15.96 -26.49 13.86
N GLY A 44 16.21 -25.26 14.31
CA GLY A 44 15.32 -24.13 14.05
C GLY A 44 15.70 -23.47 12.73
N ALA A 45 15.15 -23.93 11.61
CA ALA A 45 15.08 -23.07 10.43
C ALA A 45 14.45 -21.72 10.85
N PRO A 46 14.96 -20.58 10.38
CA PRO A 46 14.35 -19.28 10.69
C PRO A 46 12.85 -19.35 10.40
N PRO A 47 11.98 -18.95 11.34
CA PRO A 47 10.55 -18.97 11.10
C PRO A 47 10.26 -18.12 9.86
N ASP A 48 9.49 -18.65 8.93
CA ASP A 48 9.05 -17.90 7.75
C ASP A 48 8.13 -16.76 8.20
N LEU A 49 8.69 -15.55 8.27
CA LEU A 49 7.97 -14.34 8.70
C LEU A 49 7.18 -13.70 7.55
N THR A 50 7.40 -14.13 6.31
CA THR A 50 6.85 -13.48 5.09
C THR A 50 5.33 -13.29 5.20
N ARG A 51 4.63 -14.31 5.73
CA ARG A 51 3.17 -14.26 5.92
C ARG A 51 2.73 -13.28 7.00
N ALA A 52 3.39 -13.24 8.15
CA ALA A 52 3.06 -12.28 9.20
C ALA A 52 3.41 -10.84 8.82
N GLU A 53 4.47 -10.64 8.02
CA GLU A 53 4.81 -9.31 7.51
C GLU A 53 3.81 -8.85 6.45
N THR A 54 3.35 -9.76 5.57
CA THR A 54 2.27 -9.47 4.63
C THR A 54 0.98 -9.09 5.35
N ASP A 55 0.55 -9.88 6.34
CA ASP A 55 -0.66 -9.59 7.11
C ASP A 55 -0.56 -8.22 7.81
N MET A 56 0.61 -7.90 8.39
CA MET A 56 0.85 -6.64 9.10
C MET A 56 0.79 -5.43 8.16
N ASN A 57 1.51 -5.48 7.03
CA ASN A 57 1.50 -4.41 6.05
C ASN A 57 0.08 -4.14 5.54
N GLU A 58 -0.66 -5.21 5.24
CA GLU A 58 -2.04 -5.10 4.76
C GLU A 58 -2.99 -4.52 5.83
N THR A 59 -2.85 -4.91 7.11
CA THR A 59 -3.62 -4.28 8.20
C THR A 59 -3.32 -2.80 8.33
N ALA A 60 -2.05 -2.40 8.20
CA ALA A 60 -1.62 -1.01 8.31
C ALA A 60 -2.15 -0.16 7.15
N GLU A 61 -2.09 -0.68 5.92
CA GLU A 61 -2.64 -0.02 4.73
C GLU A 61 -4.15 0.20 4.84
N ASN A 62 -4.89 -0.82 5.28
CA ASN A 62 -6.34 -0.71 5.46
C ASN A 62 -6.72 0.28 6.57
N LEU A 63 -5.97 0.31 7.68
CA LEU A 63 -6.15 1.29 8.75
C LEU A 63 -6.00 2.72 8.23
N ASN A 64 -4.91 2.96 7.51
CA ASN A 64 -4.60 4.26 6.93
C ASN A 64 -5.67 4.67 5.90
N HIS A 65 -6.15 3.73 5.07
CA HIS A 65 -7.23 3.98 4.13
C HIS A 65 -8.52 4.43 4.82
N ILE A 66 -8.98 3.70 5.85
CA ILE A 66 -10.20 4.06 6.58
C ILE A 66 -10.04 5.35 7.38
N ALA A 67 -8.87 5.60 7.98
CA ALA A 67 -8.60 6.85 8.68
C ALA A 67 -8.68 8.06 7.73
N ARG A 68 -8.15 7.95 6.50
CA ARG A 68 -8.27 8.99 5.47
C ARG A 68 -9.70 9.17 5.00
N ASN A 69 -10.45 8.08 4.80
CA ASN A 69 -11.86 8.16 4.41
C ASN A 69 -12.70 8.84 5.49
N LEU A 70 -12.45 8.54 6.77
CA LEU A 70 -13.09 9.23 7.89
C LEU A 70 -12.78 10.73 7.87
N LEU A 71 -11.51 11.10 7.69
CA LEU A 71 -11.09 12.50 7.61
C LEU A 71 -11.78 13.23 6.44
N ALA A 72 -11.83 12.60 5.27
CA ALA A 72 -12.53 13.15 4.11
C ALA A 72 -14.02 13.33 4.39
N ALA A 73 -14.68 12.33 4.98
CA ALA A 73 -16.09 12.40 5.35
C ALA A 73 -16.38 13.53 6.37
N VAL A 74 -15.48 13.78 7.32
CA VAL A 74 -15.59 14.91 8.26
C VAL A 74 -15.46 16.25 7.52
N GLN A 75 -14.48 16.36 6.61
CA GLN A 75 -14.25 17.58 5.83
C GLN A 75 -15.42 17.90 4.89
N ASP A 76 -16.02 16.87 4.30
CA ASP A 76 -17.20 16.96 3.42
C ASP A 76 -18.51 17.16 4.20
N ARG A 77 -18.44 17.27 5.54
CA ARG A 77 -19.60 17.42 6.43
C ARG A 77 -20.63 16.30 6.23
N ALA A 78 -20.13 15.07 6.05
CA ALA A 78 -20.97 13.90 5.88
C ALA A 78 -21.89 13.67 7.10
N PRO A 79 -23.04 13.01 6.91
CA PRO A 79 -23.96 12.70 8.01
C PRO A 79 -23.29 11.88 9.12
N SER A 80 -23.66 12.13 10.39
CA SER A 80 -23.06 11.46 11.56
C SER A 80 -23.12 9.94 11.50
N ALA A 81 -24.16 9.36 10.89
CA ALA A 81 -24.27 7.92 10.68
C ALA A 81 -23.11 7.35 9.82
N HIS A 82 -22.68 8.10 8.81
CA HIS A 82 -21.55 7.73 7.94
C HIS A 82 -20.23 7.79 8.72
N LEU A 83 -20.05 8.82 9.56
CA LEU A 83 -18.88 8.95 10.42
C LEU A 83 -18.78 7.80 11.45
N LEU A 84 -19.90 7.45 12.09
CA LEU A 84 -19.97 6.34 13.03
C LEU A 84 -19.69 4.99 12.35
N HIS A 85 -20.11 4.83 11.10
CA HIS A 85 -19.75 3.65 10.32
C HIS A 85 -18.23 3.53 10.12
N HIS A 86 -17.57 4.61 9.68
CA HIS A 86 -16.11 4.62 9.53
C HIS A 86 -15.38 4.36 10.85
N ILE A 87 -15.82 4.96 11.96
CA ILE A 87 -15.25 4.71 13.29
C ILE A 87 -15.38 3.23 13.68
N THR A 88 -16.54 2.62 13.41
CA THR A 88 -16.76 1.20 13.71
C THR A 88 -15.85 0.29 12.88
N VAL A 89 -15.67 0.60 11.60
CA VAL A 89 -14.74 -0.13 10.73
C VAL A 89 -13.29 0.07 11.21
N LEU A 90 -12.93 1.28 11.61
CA LEU A 90 -11.59 1.59 12.13
C LEU A 90 -11.29 0.78 13.40
N HIS A 91 -12.21 0.68 14.36
CA HIS A 91 -12.03 -0.16 15.54
C HIS A 91 -11.80 -1.64 15.19
N ARG A 92 -12.52 -2.18 14.21
CA ARG A 92 -12.32 -3.57 13.75
C ARG A 92 -10.94 -3.76 13.14
N LEU A 93 -10.47 -2.79 12.35
CA LEU A 93 -9.15 -2.83 11.73
C LEU A 93 -8.01 -2.65 12.74
N ILE A 94 -8.22 -1.85 13.79
CA ILE A 94 -7.24 -1.68 14.88
C ILE A 94 -7.03 -3.02 15.58
N ASP A 95 -8.13 -3.70 15.91
CA ASP A 95 -8.06 -5.05 16.48
C ASP A 95 -7.36 -6.05 15.54
N ASP A 96 -7.57 -5.97 14.23
CA ASP A 96 -6.92 -6.85 13.25
C ASP A 96 -5.42 -6.58 13.19
N ALA A 97 -5.01 -5.30 13.21
CA ALA A 97 -3.62 -4.91 13.27
C ALA A 97 -2.95 -5.35 14.57
N GLU A 98 -3.67 -5.26 15.71
CA GLU A 98 -3.20 -5.80 16.98
C GLU A 98 -2.99 -7.32 16.90
N ALA A 99 -3.92 -8.06 16.26
CA ALA A 99 -3.77 -9.50 16.03
C ALA A 99 -2.55 -9.81 15.14
N ALA A 100 -2.35 -9.08 14.04
CA ALA A 100 -1.22 -9.26 13.14
C ALA A 100 0.12 -8.95 13.84
N ALA A 101 0.18 -7.87 14.63
CA ALA A 101 1.36 -7.49 15.41
C ALA A 101 1.71 -8.54 16.47
N VAL A 102 0.71 -9.06 17.20
CA VAL A 102 0.92 -10.15 18.17
C VAL A 102 1.42 -11.41 17.46
N ARG A 103 0.80 -11.82 16.34
CA ARG A 103 1.26 -12.96 15.53
C ARG A 103 2.71 -12.81 15.11
N ARG A 104 3.07 -11.66 14.53
CA ARG A 104 4.43 -11.35 14.07
C ARG A 104 5.42 -11.43 15.22
N GLY A 105 5.13 -10.76 16.33
CA GLY A 105 5.98 -10.77 17.53
C GLY A 105 6.18 -12.17 18.09
N ARG A 106 5.11 -12.99 18.13
CA ARG A 106 5.20 -14.39 18.59
C ARG A 106 6.07 -15.24 17.67
N MET A 107 6.01 -15.04 16.35
CA MET A 107 6.88 -15.75 15.40
C MET A 107 8.34 -15.28 15.48
N GLN A 108 8.59 -14.03 15.84
CA GLN A 108 9.93 -13.49 16.10
C GLN A 108 10.52 -13.93 17.46
N GLY A 109 9.76 -14.68 18.27
CA GLY A 109 10.20 -15.17 19.58
C GLY A 109 9.95 -14.21 20.74
N ASN A 110 9.19 -13.12 20.53
CA ASN A 110 8.88 -12.16 21.59
C ASN A 110 7.99 -12.80 22.68
N THR A 111 8.29 -12.48 23.93
CA THR A 111 7.52 -12.93 25.09
C THR A 111 6.23 -12.12 25.22
N TRP A 112 5.26 -12.63 26.00
CA TRP A 112 4.03 -11.88 26.26
C TRP A 112 4.30 -10.59 27.03
N ASP A 113 5.34 -10.56 27.87
CA ASP A 113 5.78 -9.36 28.57
C ASP A 113 6.22 -8.24 27.63
N THR A 114 7.00 -8.57 26.59
CA THR A 114 7.47 -7.57 25.64
C THR A 114 6.34 -7.05 24.75
N LEU A 115 5.36 -7.90 24.41
CA LEU A 115 4.21 -7.51 23.58
C LEU A 115 3.14 -6.74 24.37
N ALA A 116 2.97 -7.01 25.67
CA ALA A 116 1.92 -6.39 26.47
C ALA A 116 2.27 -4.98 26.96
N LYS A 117 3.57 -4.70 27.15
CA LYS A 117 4.08 -3.38 27.58
C LYS A 117 3.58 -2.20 26.72
N PRO A 118 3.69 -2.20 25.39
CA PRO A 118 3.22 -1.08 24.56
C PRO A 118 1.68 -0.96 24.51
N VAL A 119 0.94 -2.05 24.72
CA VAL A 119 -0.53 -2.06 24.73
C VAL A 119 -1.10 -1.61 26.09
N GLY A 120 -0.25 -1.49 27.13
CA GLY A 120 -0.66 -1.13 28.47
C GLY A 120 -1.50 -2.21 29.17
N LEU A 121 -1.42 -3.47 28.71
CA LEU A 121 -2.12 -4.62 29.30
C LEU A 121 -1.15 -5.48 30.10
N SER A 122 -1.66 -6.21 31.10
CA SER A 122 -0.89 -7.29 31.73
C SER A 122 -0.67 -8.43 30.71
N PRO A 123 0.46 -9.16 30.77
CA PRO A 123 0.73 -10.32 29.90
C PRO A 123 -0.40 -11.37 29.91
N GLU A 124 -0.98 -11.62 31.08
CA GLU A 124 -2.11 -12.54 31.29
C GLU A 124 -3.35 -12.12 30.50
N ARG A 125 -3.72 -10.83 30.58
CA ARG A 125 -4.86 -10.25 29.85
C ARG A 125 -4.63 -10.26 28.35
N LEU A 126 -3.42 -9.96 27.88
CA LEU A 126 -3.10 -10.00 26.45
C LEU A 126 -3.20 -11.43 25.91
N ARG A 127 -2.64 -12.41 26.63
CA ARG A 127 -2.75 -13.83 26.29
C ARG A 127 -4.21 -14.32 26.27
N LYS A 128 -5.03 -13.89 27.24
CA LYS A 128 -6.46 -14.23 27.29
C LYS A 128 -7.24 -13.57 26.14
N ARG A 129 -6.88 -12.33 25.76
CA ARG A 129 -7.50 -11.59 24.66
C ARG A 129 -7.16 -12.22 23.30
N TRP A 130 -5.91 -12.65 23.12
CA TRP A 130 -5.35 -13.19 21.88
C TRP A 130 -4.82 -14.61 22.07
N THR A 131 -5.75 -15.57 22.06
CA THR A 131 -5.40 -16.98 21.97
C THR A 131 -4.94 -17.33 20.55
N GLU A 132 -4.09 -18.34 20.43
CA GLU A 132 -3.59 -18.83 19.14
C GLU A 132 -4.71 -19.13 18.15
N ALA A 133 -5.76 -19.82 18.62
CA ALA A 133 -6.96 -20.11 17.81
C ALA A 133 -7.69 -18.85 17.34
N LYS A 134 -7.77 -17.81 18.18
CA LYS A 134 -8.43 -16.55 17.84
C LYS A 134 -7.60 -15.73 16.85
N LEU A 135 -6.27 -15.73 16.99
CA LEU A 135 -5.34 -15.12 16.04
C LEU A 135 -5.45 -15.79 14.66
N THR A 136 -5.38 -17.12 14.60
CA THR A 136 -5.52 -17.88 13.35
C THR A 136 -6.86 -17.62 12.69
N ARG A 137 -7.97 -17.80 13.42
CA ARG A 137 -9.31 -17.60 12.88
C ARG A 137 -9.51 -16.21 12.32
N ARG A 138 -9.05 -15.17 13.02
CA ARG A 138 -9.26 -13.78 12.62
C ARG A 138 -8.47 -13.42 11.37
N LEU A 139 -7.18 -13.80 11.30
CA LEU A 139 -6.33 -13.57 10.13
C LEU A 139 -6.78 -14.41 8.92
N ASP A 140 -7.18 -15.67 9.12
CA ASP A 140 -7.68 -16.51 8.02
C ASP A 140 -9.04 -16.03 7.50
N THR A 141 -9.96 -15.59 8.37
CA THR A 141 -11.23 -14.99 7.92
C THR A 141 -10.98 -13.81 6.97
N ARG A 142 -9.97 -13.00 7.29
CA ARG A 142 -9.56 -11.87 6.45
C ARG A 142 -8.98 -12.33 5.11
N ARG A 143 -8.09 -13.32 5.12
CA ARG A 143 -7.53 -13.90 3.88
C ARG A 143 -8.62 -14.50 3.01
N THR A 144 -9.58 -15.21 3.59
CA THR A 144 -10.72 -15.77 2.84
C THR A 144 -11.63 -14.68 2.27
N ALA A 145 -11.84 -13.56 2.98
CA ALA A 145 -12.57 -12.41 2.43
C ALA A 145 -11.85 -11.75 1.25
N ARG A 146 -10.52 -11.89 1.18
CA ARG A 146 -9.67 -11.44 0.06
C ARG A 146 -9.68 -12.40 -1.13
N GLU A 147 -9.62 -13.70 -0.86
CA GLU A 147 -9.57 -14.77 -1.87
C GLU A 147 -10.94 -15.11 -2.44
N ALA A 148 -12.02 -14.73 -1.75
CA ALA A 148 -13.37 -14.82 -2.30
C ALA A 148 -13.39 -14.11 -3.66
N PRO A 149 -13.72 -14.83 -4.75
CA PRO A 149 -13.88 -14.21 -6.05
C PRO A 149 -14.86 -13.05 -5.90
N LYS A 150 -14.49 -11.88 -6.42
CA LYS A 150 -15.47 -10.82 -6.70
C LYS A 150 -16.36 -11.34 -7.81
N THR A 151 -17.31 -12.20 -7.48
CA THR A 151 -18.33 -12.67 -8.41
C THR A 151 -19.02 -11.41 -8.94
N PRO A 152 -19.05 -11.17 -10.27
CA PRO A 152 -19.94 -10.15 -10.80
C PRO A 152 -21.36 -10.49 -10.33
N PRO A 153 -22.19 -9.50 -9.94
CA PRO A 153 -23.51 -9.78 -9.44
C PRO A 153 -24.30 -10.51 -10.54
N GLN A 154 -24.47 -11.81 -10.36
CA GLN A 154 -25.38 -12.62 -11.19
C GLN A 154 -26.78 -12.06 -10.93
N GLU A 155 -27.35 -11.46 -11.97
CA GLU A 155 -28.74 -11.03 -12.06
C GLU A 155 -29.66 -12.20 -11.71
N THR A 156 -29.98 -12.33 -10.43
CA THR A 156 -31.11 -13.12 -10.00
C THR A 156 -32.32 -12.21 -10.18
N ARG A 157 -33.00 -12.35 -11.32
CA ARG A 157 -34.33 -11.77 -11.53
C ARG A 157 -35.23 -12.19 -10.37
N LEU A 158 -35.65 -11.21 -9.56
CA LEU A 158 -36.80 -11.32 -8.69
C LEU A 158 -37.85 -10.26 -9.11
N PRO A 159 -39.15 -10.58 -9.03
CA PRO A 159 -40.20 -9.65 -9.39
C PRO A 159 -40.36 -8.56 -8.33
N MET A 160 -40.71 -7.39 -8.88
CA MET A 160 -41.19 -6.15 -8.27
C MET A 160 -41.88 -6.29 -6.89
N ASN A 161 -41.34 -5.61 -5.87
CA ASN A 161 -42.01 -4.53 -5.13
C ASN A 161 -41.20 -4.07 -3.91
N GLY A 162 -41.04 -2.75 -3.76
CA GLY A 162 -40.69 -2.09 -2.50
C GLY A 162 -39.32 -1.39 -2.45
N ALA A 163 -39.33 -0.08 -2.74
CA ALA A 163 -38.43 1.02 -2.32
C ALA A 163 -36.90 0.77 -2.12
N PRO A 164 -36.01 1.55 -2.76
CA PRO A 164 -34.57 1.35 -2.64
C PRO A 164 -33.98 2.05 -1.40
N PRO A 165 -33.15 1.37 -0.58
CA PRO A 165 -32.07 2.03 0.14
C PRO A 165 -30.90 2.27 -0.83
N SER A 166 -30.44 3.52 -0.92
CA SER A 166 -29.28 3.94 -1.72
C SER A 166 -28.06 3.08 -1.40
N THR A 167 -27.71 2.19 -2.31
CA THR A 167 -26.44 1.46 -2.31
C THR A 167 -25.33 2.42 -2.71
N ALA A 168 -24.49 2.76 -1.73
CA ALA A 168 -23.21 3.42 -1.98
C ALA A 168 -22.39 2.55 -2.93
N THR A 169 -22.12 3.07 -4.12
CA THR A 169 -21.27 2.46 -5.13
C THR A 169 -19.87 2.25 -4.54
N PRO A 170 -19.22 1.09 -4.73
CA PRO A 170 -17.85 0.88 -4.26
C PRO A 170 -16.93 1.86 -4.98
N GLN A 171 -16.35 2.82 -4.27
CA GLN A 171 -15.29 3.67 -4.83
C GLN A 171 -14.08 2.78 -5.14
N PRO A 172 -13.45 2.93 -6.33
CA PRO A 172 -12.26 2.17 -6.67
C PRO A 172 -11.12 2.50 -5.69
N PRO A 173 -10.28 1.53 -5.31
CA PRO A 173 -9.15 1.78 -4.42
C PRO A 173 -8.19 2.79 -5.07
N THR A 174 -7.80 3.82 -4.32
CA THR A 174 -6.74 4.76 -4.69
C THR A 174 -5.39 4.05 -4.66
N GLN A 175 -4.60 4.16 -5.73
CA GLN A 175 -3.28 3.54 -5.81
C GLN A 175 -2.27 4.32 -4.94
N THR A 176 -1.32 3.61 -4.33
CA THR A 176 -0.17 4.27 -3.66
C THR A 176 0.73 4.96 -4.70
N PRO A 177 1.49 6.00 -4.32
CA PRO A 177 2.41 6.67 -5.25
C PRO A 177 3.44 5.71 -5.90
N ALA A 178 3.91 4.70 -5.16
CA ALA A 178 4.79 3.67 -5.70
C ALA A 178 4.07 2.77 -6.73
N GLN A 179 2.81 2.41 -6.48
CA GLN A 179 1.99 1.65 -7.44
C GLN A 179 1.64 2.47 -8.69
N GLN A 180 1.43 3.79 -8.55
CA GLN A 180 1.22 4.70 -9.68
C GLN A 180 2.46 4.77 -10.58
N LEU A 181 3.65 4.88 -9.99
CA LEU A 181 4.91 4.85 -10.73
C LEU A 181 5.12 3.50 -11.44
N ALA A 182 4.88 2.38 -10.76
CA ALA A 182 5.02 1.05 -11.33
C ALA A 182 4.02 0.80 -12.47
N SER A 183 2.79 1.29 -12.31
CA SER A 183 1.73 1.19 -13.33
C SER A 183 2.05 2.05 -14.56
N ALA A 184 2.59 3.27 -14.36
CA ALA A 184 3.07 4.11 -15.45
C ALA A 184 4.20 3.42 -16.24
N PHE A 185 5.22 2.87 -15.57
CA PHE A 185 6.28 2.14 -16.28
C PHE A 185 5.79 0.86 -16.95
N SER A 186 4.84 0.15 -16.35
CA SER A 186 4.23 -1.04 -16.94
C SER A 186 3.44 -0.71 -18.20
N HIS A 187 2.71 0.41 -18.21
CA HIS A 187 2.02 0.91 -19.40
C HIS A 187 3.02 1.28 -20.49
N LEU A 188 4.03 2.09 -20.16
CA LEU A 188 5.07 2.51 -21.12
C LEU A 188 5.82 1.31 -21.72
N GLN A 189 6.11 0.29 -20.92
CA GLN A 189 6.74 -0.93 -21.40
C GLN A 189 5.85 -1.66 -22.41
N ARG A 190 4.54 -1.79 -22.15
CA ARG A 190 3.59 -2.39 -23.10
C ARG A 190 3.45 -1.57 -24.38
N GLU A 191 3.35 -0.25 -24.27
CA GLU A 191 3.24 0.65 -25.43
C GLU A 191 4.50 0.64 -26.29
N SER A 192 5.68 0.52 -25.68
CA SER A 192 6.96 0.52 -26.41
C SER A 192 7.16 -0.68 -27.34
N GLY A 193 6.42 -1.78 -27.13
CA GLY A 193 6.56 -3.03 -27.89
C GLY A 193 7.90 -3.76 -27.66
N GLN A 194 8.79 -3.24 -26.82
CA GLN A 194 10.08 -3.85 -26.52
C GLN A 194 9.97 -4.97 -25.49
N THR A 195 10.78 -6.00 -25.66
CA THR A 195 10.89 -7.05 -24.64
C THR A 195 11.58 -6.51 -23.39
N LEU A 196 11.24 -7.08 -22.24
CA LEU A 196 11.86 -6.70 -20.96
C LEU A 196 13.39 -6.86 -20.98
N LYS A 197 13.91 -7.82 -21.77
CA LYS A 197 15.35 -8.06 -21.93
C LYS A 197 16.02 -6.96 -22.78
N GLU A 198 15.37 -6.49 -23.83
CA GLU A 198 15.88 -5.41 -24.68
C GLU A 198 15.91 -4.08 -23.91
N THR A 199 14.83 -3.72 -23.23
CA THR A 199 14.80 -2.50 -22.40
C THR A 199 15.84 -2.56 -21.28
N ALA A 200 16.00 -3.70 -20.63
CA ALA A 200 17.02 -3.88 -19.60
C ALA A 200 18.44 -3.64 -20.14
N ALA A 201 18.75 -4.16 -21.33
CA ALA A 201 20.03 -3.92 -22.01
C ALA A 201 20.21 -2.44 -22.39
N SER A 202 19.19 -1.80 -22.97
CA SER A 202 19.25 -0.39 -23.38
C SER A 202 19.32 0.60 -22.20
N SER A 203 18.77 0.22 -21.04
CA SER A 203 18.78 1.04 -19.83
C SER A 203 19.92 0.71 -18.86
N ASP A 204 20.80 -0.24 -19.20
CA ASP A 204 21.93 -0.69 -18.36
C ASP A 204 21.47 -1.17 -16.97
N VAL A 205 20.39 -1.97 -16.95
CA VAL A 205 19.83 -2.57 -15.74
C VAL A 205 19.61 -4.07 -15.93
N SER A 206 19.59 -4.84 -14.84
CA SER A 206 19.28 -6.27 -14.94
C SER A 206 17.78 -6.49 -15.21
N PRO A 207 17.40 -7.51 -16.02
CA PRO A 207 16.00 -7.87 -16.25
C PRO A 207 15.23 -8.14 -14.95
N SER A 208 15.86 -8.81 -13.97
CA SER A 208 15.24 -9.08 -12.68
C SER A 208 14.97 -7.80 -11.86
N TYR A 209 15.85 -6.80 -11.96
CA TYR A 209 15.65 -5.51 -11.31
C TYR A 209 14.53 -4.71 -11.99
N LEU A 210 14.50 -4.71 -13.33
CA LEU A 210 13.44 -4.08 -14.11
C LEU A 210 12.07 -4.70 -13.80
N SER A 211 11.96 -6.03 -13.74
CA SER A 211 10.71 -6.72 -13.38
C SER A 211 10.19 -6.31 -12.01
N ARG A 212 11.06 -6.11 -11.02
CA ARG A 212 10.69 -5.64 -9.67
C ARG A 212 10.25 -4.18 -9.63
N ILE A 213 10.77 -3.35 -10.55
CA ILE A 213 10.32 -1.97 -10.71
C ILE A 213 8.90 -1.96 -11.29
N LEU A 214 8.67 -2.76 -12.34
CA LEU A 214 7.36 -2.86 -13.00
C LEU A 214 6.29 -3.45 -12.08
N SER A 215 6.65 -4.38 -11.19
CA SER A 215 5.72 -4.93 -10.19
C SER A 215 5.48 -4.02 -8.98
N GLY A 216 6.25 -2.94 -8.84
CA GLY A 216 6.19 -2.04 -7.68
C GLY A 216 6.87 -2.59 -6.41
N GLU A 217 7.56 -3.72 -6.49
CA GLU A 217 8.37 -4.28 -5.39
C GLU A 217 9.61 -3.42 -5.07
N ARG A 218 10.09 -2.64 -6.05
CA ARG A 218 11.26 -1.77 -5.91
C ARG A 218 11.02 -0.41 -6.53
N THR A 219 11.34 0.65 -5.80
CA THR A 219 11.42 2.01 -6.36
C THR A 219 12.82 2.23 -6.96
N PRO A 220 12.91 2.66 -8.24
CA PRO A 220 14.20 2.95 -8.87
C PRO A 220 14.80 4.26 -8.35
N THR A 221 16.11 4.42 -8.49
CA THR A 221 16.75 5.74 -8.35
C THR A 221 16.35 6.65 -9.51
N TRP A 222 16.46 7.98 -9.35
CA TRP A 222 16.10 8.92 -10.41
C TRP A 222 16.87 8.65 -11.71
N THR A 223 18.16 8.33 -11.62
CA THR A 223 19.00 8.01 -12.79
C THR A 223 18.45 6.83 -13.58
N VAL A 224 17.99 5.78 -12.89
CA VAL A 224 17.38 4.61 -13.54
C VAL A 224 16.02 4.96 -14.11
N ALA A 225 15.19 5.70 -13.37
CA ALA A 225 13.89 6.16 -13.84
C ALA A 225 14.01 6.99 -15.13
N ALA A 226 14.92 7.97 -15.16
CA ALA A 226 15.17 8.83 -16.31
C ALA A 226 15.67 8.05 -17.54
N ARG A 227 16.56 7.06 -17.36
CA ARG A 227 17.01 6.18 -18.46
C ARG A 227 15.87 5.35 -19.04
N LEU A 228 15.03 4.78 -18.18
CA LEU A 228 13.83 4.05 -18.60
C LEU A 228 12.87 4.97 -19.36
N THR A 229 12.61 6.16 -18.84
CA THR A 229 11.76 7.17 -19.50
C THR A 229 12.27 7.54 -20.88
N HIS A 230 13.58 7.73 -21.05
CA HIS A 230 14.20 7.97 -22.36
C HIS A 230 14.04 6.77 -23.29
N THR A 231 14.25 5.56 -22.78
CA THR A 231 14.12 4.32 -23.57
C THR A 231 12.69 4.13 -24.08
N TYR A 232 11.69 4.53 -23.28
CA TYR A 232 10.28 4.50 -23.64
C TYR A 232 9.79 5.74 -24.42
N ASN A 233 10.67 6.71 -24.70
CA ASN A 233 10.32 7.99 -25.33
C ASN A 233 9.15 8.72 -24.63
N ALA A 234 9.10 8.63 -23.30
CA ALA A 234 8.06 9.22 -22.47
C ALA A 234 8.46 10.62 -21.95
N ASN A 235 7.48 11.37 -21.45
CA ASN A 235 7.72 12.70 -20.89
C ASN A 235 8.43 12.60 -19.52
N LEU A 236 9.62 13.19 -19.43
CA LEU A 236 10.44 13.17 -18.22
C LEU A 236 9.80 13.90 -17.04
N GLU A 237 9.06 14.99 -17.27
CA GLU A 237 8.41 15.75 -16.20
C GLU A 237 7.27 14.94 -15.55
N GLU A 238 6.49 14.20 -16.34
CA GLU A 238 5.40 13.34 -15.86
C GLU A 238 5.94 12.22 -14.96
N ILE A 239 7.03 11.57 -15.37
CA ILE A 239 7.67 10.51 -14.59
C ILE A 239 8.40 11.06 -13.37
N HIS A 240 9.02 12.25 -13.47
CA HIS A 240 9.66 12.90 -12.33
C HIS A 240 8.66 13.14 -11.19
N ASP A 241 7.47 13.65 -11.49
CA ASP A 241 6.44 13.90 -10.47
C ASP A 241 5.96 12.61 -9.79
N LEU A 242 5.76 11.52 -10.56
CA LEU A 242 5.42 10.21 -10.01
C LEU A 242 6.57 9.64 -9.16
N TRP A 243 7.81 9.76 -9.64
CA TRP A 243 8.98 9.30 -8.91
C TRP A 243 9.16 10.05 -7.60
N GLN A 244 9.06 11.38 -7.62
CA GLN A 244 9.14 12.20 -6.41
C GLN A 244 8.03 11.86 -5.42
N ALA A 245 6.84 11.48 -5.90
CA ALA A 245 5.76 11.00 -5.04
C ALA A 245 6.04 9.61 -4.45
N ALA A 246 6.61 8.69 -5.23
CA ALA A 246 6.95 7.33 -4.83
C ALA A 246 8.11 7.25 -3.81
N GLN A 247 9.03 8.22 -3.84
CA GLN A 247 10.17 8.27 -2.91
C GLN A 247 9.80 8.77 -1.51
N ARG A 248 8.56 9.24 -1.30
CA ARG A 248 8.13 9.73 0.01
C ARG A 248 7.90 8.54 0.94
N PRO A 249 8.53 8.52 2.13
CA PRO A 249 8.24 7.52 3.15
C PRO A 249 6.75 7.57 3.53
N PRO A 250 6.10 6.43 3.77
CA PRO A 250 4.70 6.38 4.19
C PRO A 250 4.45 6.98 5.59
N ASP A 251 5.51 7.14 6.40
CA ASP A 251 5.45 7.53 7.82
C ASP A 251 5.76 9.00 8.11
N THR A 252 6.02 9.84 7.08
CA THR A 252 6.30 11.26 7.32
C THR A 252 4.98 12.03 7.55
N GLU A 253 4.94 12.86 8.60
CA GLU A 253 3.89 13.84 8.91
C GLU A 253 3.30 14.55 7.67
N PRO A 254 2.04 15.07 7.76
CA PRO A 254 1.37 15.73 6.64
C PRO A 254 2.31 16.77 6.00
N PRO A 255 2.52 16.71 4.68
CA PRO A 255 3.65 17.36 4.07
C PRO A 255 3.54 18.88 4.17
N ILE A 256 4.65 19.53 4.50
CA ILE A 256 4.98 20.82 3.88
C ILE A 256 5.20 20.48 2.40
N GLN A 257 4.11 20.47 1.62
CA GLN A 257 4.23 20.43 0.16
C GLN A 257 5.17 21.58 -0.25
N PRO A 258 6.06 21.39 -1.24
CA PRO A 258 6.81 22.52 -1.76
C PRO A 258 5.79 23.62 -2.10
N PRO A 259 6.01 24.87 -1.63
CA PRO A 259 5.04 25.93 -1.81
C PRO A 259 4.65 25.98 -3.28
N ALA A 260 3.36 26.08 -3.56
CA ALA A 260 2.87 26.20 -4.93
C ALA A 260 3.66 27.34 -5.61
N PRO A 261 4.08 27.17 -6.88
CA PRO A 261 4.82 28.21 -7.58
C PRO A 261 4.08 29.54 -7.45
N GLN A 262 4.79 30.60 -7.05
CA GLN A 262 4.21 31.92 -6.83
C GLN A 262 3.62 32.53 -8.12
N HIS A 263 4.07 32.07 -9.28
CA HIS A 263 3.61 32.54 -10.58
C HIS A 263 2.50 31.62 -11.10
N HIS A 264 1.33 32.19 -11.40
CA HIS A 264 0.15 31.47 -11.90
C HIS A 264 0.46 30.50 -13.06
N ASN A 265 1.25 30.95 -14.05
CA ASN A 265 1.60 30.13 -15.22
C ASN A 265 2.45 28.90 -14.86
N ALA A 266 3.34 29.02 -13.87
CA ALA A 266 4.15 27.91 -13.38
C ALA A 266 3.31 26.92 -12.55
N ALA A 267 2.37 27.42 -11.74
CA ALA A 267 1.42 26.60 -11.01
C ALA A 267 0.49 25.82 -11.96
N LYS A 268 -0.02 26.49 -13.01
CA LYS A 268 -0.82 25.87 -14.07
C LYS A 268 -0.06 24.76 -14.79
N ARG A 269 1.19 24.99 -15.20
CA ARG A 269 2.03 23.95 -15.83
C ARG A 269 2.22 22.76 -14.88
N ARG A 270 2.58 23.02 -13.63
CA ARG A 270 2.83 21.95 -12.64
C ARG A 270 1.58 21.13 -12.34
N PHE A 271 0.42 21.78 -12.22
CA PHE A 271 -0.87 21.10 -12.09
C PHE A 271 -1.17 20.21 -13.31
N GLN A 272 -0.90 20.69 -14.52
CA GLN A 272 -1.11 19.93 -15.75
C GLN A 272 -0.20 18.71 -15.85
N VAL A 273 1.08 18.86 -15.52
CA VAL A 273 2.05 17.75 -15.48
C VAL A 273 1.58 16.70 -14.46
N ALA A 274 1.18 17.11 -13.26
CA ALA A 274 0.67 16.19 -12.24
C ALA A 274 -0.61 15.46 -12.69
N LEU A 275 -1.53 16.14 -13.36
CA LEU A 275 -2.75 15.52 -13.88
C LEU A 275 -2.45 14.53 -15.01
N ARG A 276 -1.51 14.87 -15.92
CA ARG A 276 -1.05 13.98 -17.00
C ARG A 276 -0.29 12.77 -16.46
N ALA A 277 0.50 12.97 -15.40
CA ALA A 277 1.18 11.89 -14.70
C ALA A 277 0.19 10.88 -14.10
N LEU A 278 -0.90 11.35 -13.48
CA LEU A 278 -1.98 10.47 -13.01
C LEU A 278 -2.70 9.77 -14.17
N TYR A 279 -2.94 10.49 -15.28
CA TYR A 279 -3.52 9.91 -16.48
C TYR A 279 -2.64 8.80 -17.08
N LEU A 280 -1.32 8.98 -17.07
CA LEU A 280 -0.34 7.98 -17.48
C LEU A 280 -0.34 6.77 -16.53
N ALA A 281 -0.34 7.00 -15.21
CA ALA A 281 -0.39 5.94 -14.21
C ALA A 281 -1.67 5.09 -14.31
N ALA A 282 -2.78 5.70 -14.75
CA ALA A 282 -4.06 5.03 -14.98
C ALA A 282 -4.15 4.28 -16.32
N ASP A 283 -3.04 4.07 -17.05
CA ASP A 283 -2.99 3.36 -18.35
C ASP A 283 -3.64 4.15 -19.50
N ARG A 284 -3.69 5.50 -19.41
CA ARG A 284 -4.26 6.41 -20.41
C ARG A 284 -5.66 5.98 -20.92
N PRO A 285 -6.65 5.88 -20.01
CA PRO A 285 -7.98 5.41 -20.36
C PRO A 285 -8.64 6.34 -21.38
N THR A 286 -9.43 5.77 -22.31
CA THR A 286 -10.14 6.57 -23.31
C THR A 286 -11.05 7.62 -22.65
N LEU A 287 -11.27 8.76 -23.31
CA LEU A 287 -12.14 9.82 -22.79
C LEU A 287 -13.58 9.33 -22.53
N TYR A 288 -14.05 8.35 -23.31
CA TYR A 288 -15.33 7.68 -23.09
C TYR A 288 -15.33 6.83 -21.83
N ALA A 289 -14.25 6.08 -21.55
CA ALA A 289 -14.10 5.33 -20.31
C ALA A 289 -14.08 6.26 -19.08
N LEU A 290 -13.38 7.40 -19.17
CA LEU A 290 -13.40 8.43 -18.12
C LEU A 290 -14.78 9.05 -17.91
N ARG A 291 -15.51 9.35 -18.99
CA ARG A 291 -16.89 9.85 -18.89
C ARG A 291 -17.80 8.83 -18.20
N SER A 292 -17.70 7.55 -18.56
CA SER A 292 -18.46 6.47 -17.93
C SER A 292 -18.11 6.35 -16.43
N ALA A 293 -16.82 6.33 -16.11
CA ALA A 293 -16.32 6.21 -14.74
C ALA A 293 -16.66 7.42 -13.84
N THR A 294 -16.90 8.59 -14.43
CA THR A 294 -17.39 9.78 -13.71
C THR A 294 -18.92 9.79 -13.55
N GLY A 295 -19.63 8.74 -13.98
CA GLY A 295 -21.10 8.67 -13.92
C GLY A 295 -21.77 9.54 -14.97
N ASN A 296 -21.12 9.78 -16.11
CA ASN A 296 -21.58 10.65 -17.19
C ASN A 296 -21.79 12.13 -16.82
N THR A 297 -21.31 12.57 -15.65
CA THR A 297 -21.46 13.96 -15.20
C THR A 297 -20.52 14.92 -15.92
N LEU A 298 -19.41 14.43 -16.46
CA LEU A 298 -18.42 15.23 -17.18
C LEU A 298 -18.49 14.98 -18.70
N THR A 299 -18.42 16.06 -19.47
CA THR A 299 -18.38 15.99 -20.94
C THR A 299 -16.98 15.63 -21.43
N ILE A 300 -16.90 14.90 -22.55
CA ILE A 300 -15.64 14.53 -23.22
C ILE A 300 -14.77 15.76 -23.51
N THR A 301 -15.38 16.87 -23.94
CA THR A 301 -14.70 18.13 -24.21
C THR A 301 -14.06 18.72 -22.95
N THR A 302 -14.74 18.66 -21.81
CA THR A 302 -14.22 19.11 -20.51
C THR A 302 -13.05 18.25 -20.06
N ILE A 303 -13.17 16.92 -20.18
CA ILE A 303 -12.09 15.98 -19.82
C ILE A 303 -10.87 16.21 -20.73
N GLY A 304 -11.08 16.28 -22.05
CA GLY A 304 -10.02 16.54 -23.01
C GLY A 304 -9.34 17.89 -22.80
N SER A 305 -10.11 18.95 -22.53
CA SER A 305 -9.55 20.29 -22.26
C SER A 305 -8.75 20.34 -20.96
N ALA A 306 -9.17 19.59 -19.94
CA ALA A 306 -8.45 19.47 -18.68
C ALA A 306 -7.11 18.72 -18.85
N LEU A 307 -7.12 17.58 -19.57
CA LEU A 307 -5.92 16.75 -19.81
C LEU A 307 -4.92 17.43 -20.76
N ASN A 308 -5.42 18.15 -21.77
CA ASN A 308 -4.58 18.91 -22.71
C ASN A 308 -4.07 20.24 -22.12
N GLY A 309 -4.56 20.62 -20.94
CA GLY A 309 -4.14 21.86 -20.28
C GLY A 309 -4.72 23.14 -20.89
N SER A 310 -5.76 23.04 -21.73
CA SER A 310 -6.43 24.20 -22.32
C SER A 310 -7.18 25.01 -21.25
N THR A 311 -7.79 24.32 -20.28
CA THR A 311 -8.54 24.94 -19.18
C THR A 311 -8.24 24.26 -17.86
N VAL A 312 -8.32 25.01 -16.74
CA VAL A 312 -8.28 24.46 -15.38
C VAL A 312 -9.72 24.39 -14.89
N PRO A 313 -10.34 23.18 -14.78
CA PRO A 313 -11.73 23.05 -14.34
C PRO A 313 -11.92 23.49 -12.88
N ASN A 314 -13.17 23.72 -12.49
CA ASN A 314 -13.50 23.95 -11.08
C ASN A 314 -13.15 22.74 -10.19
N TRP A 315 -13.00 22.97 -8.89
CA TRP A 315 -12.55 21.93 -7.96
C TRP A 315 -13.40 20.65 -7.96
N PRO A 316 -14.75 20.72 -7.96
CA PRO A 316 -15.58 19.50 -8.00
C PRO A 316 -15.36 18.64 -9.25
N THR A 317 -15.05 19.26 -10.39
CA THR A 317 -14.73 18.56 -11.64
C THR A 317 -13.35 17.92 -11.55
N THR A 318 -12.37 18.69 -11.08
CA THR A 318 -10.98 18.25 -10.92
C THR A 318 -10.86 17.09 -9.92
N SER A 319 -11.53 17.18 -8.77
CA SER A 319 -11.47 16.12 -7.74
C SER A 319 -12.07 14.81 -8.22
N ARG A 320 -13.17 14.85 -8.98
CA ARG A 320 -13.76 13.66 -9.62
C ARG A 320 -12.81 13.03 -10.63
N LEU A 321 -12.19 13.85 -11.48
CA LEU A 321 -11.22 13.37 -12.46
C LEU A 321 -10.00 12.71 -11.78
N ILE A 322 -9.44 13.35 -10.75
CA ILE A 322 -8.32 12.79 -9.96
C ILE A 322 -8.70 11.46 -9.32
N THR A 323 -9.92 11.35 -8.77
CA THR A 323 -10.40 10.13 -8.12
C THR A 323 -10.54 8.98 -9.12
N VAL A 324 -11.08 9.25 -10.31
CA VAL A 324 -11.20 8.24 -11.38
C VAL A 324 -9.82 7.80 -11.90
N LEU A 325 -8.83 8.69 -11.86
CA LEU A 325 -7.44 8.36 -12.17
C LEU A 325 -6.68 7.72 -11.01
N HIS A 326 -7.38 7.26 -9.96
CA HIS A 326 -6.81 6.63 -8.77
C HIS A 326 -5.82 7.52 -7.98
N GLY A 327 -5.88 8.84 -8.17
CA GLY A 327 -5.09 9.82 -7.43
C GLY A 327 -5.78 10.28 -6.15
N CYS A 328 -5.05 11.02 -5.33
CA CYS A 328 -5.56 11.65 -4.12
C CYS A 328 -5.90 13.13 -4.39
N PRO A 329 -7.17 13.56 -4.30
CA PRO A 329 -7.53 14.96 -4.50
C PRO A 329 -6.84 15.90 -3.50
N ALA A 330 -6.62 15.47 -2.25
CA ALA A 330 -5.97 16.31 -1.25
C ALA A 330 -4.55 16.72 -1.67
N ASP A 331 -3.82 15.86 -2.38
CA ASP A 331 -2.44 16.12 -2.79
C ASP A 331 -2.34 17.20 -3.87
N LEU A 332 -3.32 17.26 -4.77
CA LEU A 332 -3.32 18.23 -5.89
C LEU A 332 -4.09 19.51 -5.57
N ARG A 333 -4.81 19.59 -4.44
CA ARG A 333 -5.65 20.75 -4.10
C ARG A 333 -4.86 22.06 -3.99
N PRO A 334 -3.68 22.13 -3.34
CA PRO A 334 -2.91 23.37 -3.25
C PRO A 334 -2.37 23.82 -4.61
N LEU A 335 -1.93 22.87 -5.45
CA LEU A 335 -1.49 23.13 -6.82
C LEU A 335 -2.65 23.61 -7.71
N TRP A 336 -3.83 23.01 -7.57
CA TRP A 336 -5.04 23.45 -8.27
C TRP A 336 -5.43 24.87 -7.86
N HIS A 337 -5.37 25.19 -6.56
CA HIS A 337 -5.75 26.52 -6.06
C HIS A 337 -4.87 27.62 -6.68
N ALA A 338 -3.55 27.42 -6.69
CA ALA A 338 -2.60 28.34 -7.33
C ALA A 338 -2.73 28.40 -8.87
N ALA A 339 -3.18 27.31 -9.50
CA ALA A 339 -3.44 27.25 -10.94
C ALA A 339 -4.81 27.83 -11.34
N TYR A 340 -5.77 27.88 -10.42
CA TYR A 340 -7.14 28.33 -10.69
C TYR A 340 -7.33 29.82 -10.40
N GLN A 341 -6.65 30.36 -9.39
CA GLN A 341 -6.62 31.80 -9.16
C GLN A 341 -5.56 32.45 -10.06
N PRO A 342 -5.94 33.36 -10.98
CA PRO A 342 -4.96 34.22 -11.64
C PRO A 342 -4.22 35.06 -10.60
N ASP A 343 -2.95 35.38 -10.84
CA ASP A 343 -2.17 36.22 -9.95
C ASP A 343 -2.94 37.51 -9.67
N ASP A 344 -3.41 37.70 -8.44
CA ASP A 344 -4.00 38.96 -7.95
C ASP A 344 -2.91 40.02 -7.69
N GLN A 345 -1.78 39.91 -8.41
CA GLN A 345 -0.79 40.96 -8.55
C GLN A 345 -1.14 41.77 -9.80
N GLY A 346 -2.28 42.48 -9.73
CA GLY A 346 -2.40 43.73 -10.48
C GLY A 346 -1.22 44.64 -10.10
N PRO A 347 -0.80 45.57 -10.98
CA PRO A 347 0.31 46.46 -10.67
C PRO A 347 0.00 47.14 -9.34
N HIS A 348 0.80 46.84 -8.32
CA HIS A 348 0.85 47.60 -7.09
C HIS A 348 1.34 49.00 -7.49
N LEU A 349 0.42 49.86 -7.91
CA LEU A 349 0.65 51.29 -7.94
C LEU A 349 0.83 51.68 -6.47
N PRO A 350 2.05 52.07 -6.04
CA PRO A 350 2.21 52.56 -4.69
C PRO A 350 1.28 53.77 -4.52
N ALA A 351 0.58 53.83 -3.39
CA ALA A 351 -0.38 54.88 -3.05
C ALA A 351 0.22 56.31 -2.97
N GLY A 352 1.45 56.52 -3.45
CA GLY A 352 2.10 57.82 -3.62
C GLY A 352 2.15 58.36 -5.06
N ALA A 353 1.47 57.74 -6.02
CA ALA A 353 1.47 58.19 -7.43
C ALA A 353 0.37 59.20 -7.79
N PHE A 354 -0.48 59.59 -6.84
CA PHE A 354 -1.44 60.69 -6.99
C PHE A 354 -1.13 61.75 -5.93
N GLY A 355 -0.03 62.46 -6.14
CA GLY A 355 0.30 63.71 -5.46
C GLY A 355 -0.39 64.88 -6.13
#